data_AF-A0A4P7R7D9-F1
#
_entry.id   AF-A0A4P7R7D9-F1
#
_cell.length_a   1.000
_cell.length_b   1.000
_cell.length_c   1.000
_cell.angle_alpha   90.00
_cell.angle_beta   90.00
_cell.angle_gamma   90.00
#
_symmetry.space_group_name_H-M   'P 1'
#
loop_
_entity.id
_entity.type
_entity.pdbx_description
1 polymer ?
#
loop_
_entity_poly.entity_id
_entity_poly.type
_entity_poly.pdbx_seq_one_letter_code
_entity_poly.pdbx_strand_id
1 'polypeptide(L)' 'MFWWPLLGWRLHIVIDVFTHSAQFLPSPVLYPLTYWGFEGWAWNQPGFLLLNDTALALVRAGLAHRWRRNHR' A
#
# COMPACT_ATOMS: atom_id res chain seq x y z
N MET A 1 6.04 24.32 -7.02
CA MET A 1 5.58 23.06 -7.65
C MET A 1 5.12 22.11 -6.54
N PHE A 2 3.84 21.77 -6.50
CA PHE A 2 3.27 20.94 -5.45
C PHE A 2 3.55 19.46 -5.77
N TRP A 3 4.38 18.79 -4.95
CA TRP A 3 4.83 17.40 -5.15
C TRP A 3 3.77 16.34 -4.80
N TRP A 4 2.48 16.71 -4.84
CA TRP A 4 1.35 15.82 -4.50
C TRP A 4 1.39 14.47 -5.24
N PRO A 5 1.77 14.40 -6.54
CA PRO A 5 1.88 13.12 -7.24
C PRO A 5 2.93 12.17 -6.63
N LEU A 6 4.00 12.69 -6.02
CA LEU A 6 5.04 11.87 -5.40
C LEU A 6 4.68 11.37 -3.99
N LEU A 7 3.59 11.88 -3.39
CA LEU A 7 3.15 11.36 -2.08
C LEU A 7 2.73 9.90 -2.16
N GLY A 8 2.18 9.45 -3.30
CA GLY A 8 1.89 8.04 -3.53
C GLY A 8 3.13 7.17 -3.41
N TRP A 9 4.26 7.62 -3.96
CA TRP A 9 5.53 6.92 -3.85
C TRP A 9 6.05 6.86 -2.40
N ARG A 10 5.97 7.98 -1.67
CA ARG A 10 6.37 8.02 -0.26
C ARG A 10 5.51 7.10 0.62
N LEU A 11 4.20 7.11 0.39
CA LEU A 11 3.27 6.22 1.09
C LEU A 11 3.54 4.76 0.74
N HIS A 12 3.83 4.47 -0.52
CA HIS A 12 4.20 3.13 -0.98
C HIS A 12 5.45 2.62 -0.23
N ILE A 13 6.53 3.40 -0.14
CA ILE A 13 7.73 3.02 0.64
C ILE A 13 7.38 2.70 2.09
N VAL A 14 6.54 3.53 2.74
CA VAL A 14 6.17 3.31 4.14
C VAL A 14 5.41 1.99 4.30
N ILE A 15 4.45 1.70 3.43
CA ILE A 15 3.68 0.45 3.49
C ILE A 15 4.57 -0.75 3.16
N ASP A 16 5.41 -0.62 2.15
CA ASP A 16 6.30 -1.67 1.64
C ASP A 16 7.24 -2.16 2.75
N VAL A 17 7.90 -1.25 3.49
CA VAL A 17 8.78 -1.58 4.62
C VAL A 17 8.13 -2.47 5.68
N PHE A 18 6.84 -2.27 5.98
CA PHE A 18 6.13 -3.08 6.99
C PHE A 18 5.46 -4.34 6.44
N THR A 19 5.33 -4.46 5.12
CA THR A 19 4.60 -5.55 4.46
C THR A 19 5.51 -6.45 3.63
N HIS A 20 6.81 -6.14 3.61
CA HIS A 20 7.81 -6.95 2.93
C HIS A 20 8.05 -8.27 3.68
N SER A 21 7.92 -9.39 2.99
CA SER A 21 8.21 -10.70 3.58
C SER A 21 9.70 -10.99 3.54
N ALA A 22 10.27 -11.45 4.66
CA ALA A 22 11.67 -11.84 4.74
C ALA A 22 12.00 -13.12 3.93
N GLN A 23 10.98 -13.87 3.49
CA GLN A 23 11.15 -15.15 2.79
C GLN A 23 11.41 -15.00 1.29
N PHE A 24 11.07 -13.84 0.70
CA PHE A 24 11.24 -13.58 -0.73
C PHE A 24 11.94 -12.23 -0.92
N LEU A 25 13.23 -12.26 -1.28
CA LEU A 25 14.10 -11.08 -1.44
C LEU A 25 14.10 -10.14 -0.23
N PRO A 26 14.63 -10.55 0.93
CA PRO A 26 14.67 -9.70 2.12
C PRO A 26 15.33 -8.35 1.79
N SER A 27 14.57 -7.26 1.96
CA SER A 27 15.03 -5.89 1.76
C SER A 27 15.34 -5.27 3.12
N PRO A 28 16.61 -5.26 3.57
CA PRO A 28 16.98 -4.60 4.81
C PRO A 28 16.75 -3.09 4.70
N VAL A 29 15.84 -2.58 5.55
CA VAL A 29 15.29 -1.21 5.49
C VAL A 29 16.39 -0.14 5.56
N LEU A 30 17.47 -0.42 6.30
CA LEU A 30 18.54 0.53 6.57
C LEU A 30 19.91 0.04 6.05
N TYR A 31 19.94 -0.80 5.03
CA TYR A 31 21.20 -1.22 4.42
C TYR A 31 22.02 -0.02 3.90
N PRO A 32 23.36 0.03 4.08
CA PRO A 32 24.24 -0.98 4.68
C PRO A 32 24.44 -0.83 6.20
N LEU A 33 23.72 0.07 6.86
CA LEU A 33 23.86 0.31 8.30
C LEU A 33 23.40 -0.89 9.12
N THR A 34 22.32 -1.56 8.70
CA THR A 34 21.83 -2.77 9.35
C THR A 34 21.33 -3.79 8.31
N TYR A 35 21.41 -5.08 8.67
CA TYR A 35 20.75 -6.17 7.95
C TYR A 35 19.40 -6.55 8.58
N TRP A 36 18.87 -5.68 9.44
CA TRP A 36 17.60 -5.94 10.12
C TRP A 36 16.45 -5.83 9.13
N GLY A 37 15.62 -6.88 9.09
CA GLY A 37 14.42 -6.96 8.27
C GLY A 37 13.22 -7.34 9.14
N PHE A 38 12.03 -6.98 8.67
CA PHE A 38 10.77 -7.32 9.29
C PHE A 38 10.10 -8.47 8.52
N GLU A 39 9.49 -9.45 9.22
CA GLU A 39 8.63 -10.43 8.56
C GLU A 39 7.23 -9.82 8.35
N GLY A 40 7.08 -9.10 7.24
CA GLY A 40 5.83 -8.44 6.86
C GLY A 40 4.81 -9.35 6.18
N TRP A 41 3.60 -8.82 6.03
CA TRP A 41 2.51 -9.51 5.33
C TRP A 41 2.69 -9.41 3.81
N ALA A 42 3.20 -10.49 3.20
CA ALA A 42 3.40 -10.57 1.77
C ALA A 42 2.11 -10.30 0.96
N TRP A 43 2.24 -9.49 -0.08
CA TRP A 43 1.10 -9.01 -0.87
C TRP A 43 0.44 -10.11 -1.73
N ASN A 44 1.16 -11.19 -1.99
CA ASN A 44 0.64 -12.35 -2.71
C ASN A 44 -0.22 -13.27 -1.82
N GLN A 45 -0.29 -13.02 -0.51
CA GLN A 45 -1.14 -13.80 0.39
C GLN A 45 -2.61 -13.45 0.17
N PRO A 46 -3.52 -14.43 0.14
CA PRO A 46 -4.94 -14.21 -0.15
C PRO A 46 -5.60 -13.12 0.72
N GLY A 47 -5.23 -13.04 2.01
CA GLY A 47 -5.81 -12.04 2.90
C GLY A 47 -5.34 -10.61 2.61
N PHE A 48 -4.12 -10.41 2.12
CA PHE A 48 -3.65 -9.08 1.71
C PHE A 48 -4.37 -8.62 0.43
N LEU A 49 -4.50 -9.53 -0.54
CA LEU A 49 -5.25 -9.29 -1.78
C LEU A 49 -6.71 -8.91 -1.47
N LEU A 50 -7.37 -9.66 -0.60
CA LEU A 50 -8.74 -9.38 -0.17
C LEU A 50 -8.87 -7.99 0.46
N LEU A 51 -7.93 -7.62 1.36
CA LEU A 51 -7.91 -6.30 1.99
C LEU A 51 -7.75 -5.18 0.95
N ASN A 52 -6.78 -5.33 0.04
CA ASN A 52 -6.52 -4.37 -1.03
C ASN A 52 -7.75 -4.18 -1.93
N ASP A 53 -8.31 -5.29 -2.43
CA ASP A 53 -9.43 -5.25 -3.37
C ASP A 53 -10.71 -4.71 -2.70
N THR A 54 -10.91 -5.00 -1.41
CA THR A 54 -12.01 -4.43 -0.62
C THR A 54 -11.85 -2.91 -0.46
N ALA A 55 -10.64 -2.43 -0.16
CA ALA A 55 -10.38 -1.00 -0.04
C ALA A 55 -10.65 -0.27 -1.37
N LEU A 56 -10.19 -0.83 -2.49
CA LEU A 56 -10.47 -0.29 -3.83
C LEU A 56 -11.97 -0.26 -4.14
N ALA A 57 -12.70 -1.33 -3.80
CA ALA A 57 -14.15 -1.38 -3.99
C ALA A 57 -14.88 -0.29 -3.20
N LEU A 58 -14.51 -0.08 -1.94
CA LEU A 58 -15.10 0.96 -1.08
C LEU A 58 -14.85 2.37 -1.60
N VAL A 59 -13.62 2.67 -2.05
CA VAL A 59 -13.29 3.97 -2.65
C VAL A 59 -14.14 4.22 -3.90
N ARG A 60 -14.24 3.22 -4.78
CA ARG A 60 -15.07 3.32 -6.00
C ARG A 60 -16.55 3.52 -5.67
N ALA A 61 -17.07 2.78 -4.70
CA ALA A 61 -18.45 2.92 -4.25
C ALA A 61 -18.73 4.32 -3.67
N GLY A 62 -17.81 4.85 -2.84
CA GLY A 62 -17.90 6.19 -2.29
C GLY A 62 -17.89 7.28 -3.37
N LEU A 63 -17.00 7.18 -4.35
CA LEU A 63 -16.95 8.11 -5.49
C LEU A 63 -18.23 8.03 -6.33
N ALA A 64 -18.72 6.83 -6.65
CA ALA A 64 -19.96 6.65 -7.39
C ALA A 64 -21.17 7.22 -6.64
N HIS A 65 -21.23 7.02 -5.32
CA HIS A 65 -22.29 7.58 -4.48
C HIS A 65 -22.25 9.12 -4.45
N ARG A 66 -21.07 9.73 -4.32
CA ARG A 66 -20.91 11.20 -4.40
C ARG A 66 -21.28 11.75 -5.78
N TRP A 67 -20.85 11.08 -6.84
CA TRP A 67 -21.17 11.48 -8.21
C TRP A 67 -22.68 11.49 -8.46
N ARG A 68 -23.39 10.43 -8.01
CA ARG A 68 -24.86 10.32 -8.12
C ARG A 68 -25.60 11.41 -7.34
N ARG A 69 -25.08 11.85 -6.18
CA ARG A 69 -25.69 12.94 -5.40
C ARG A 69 -25.48 14.32 -6.01
N ASN A 70 -24.36 14.53 -6.72
CA ASN A 70 -24.05 15.82 -7.33
C ASN A 70 -24.69 16.04 -8.72
N HIS A 71 -25.16 14.98 -9.38
CA HIS A 71 -25.82 15.04 -10.71
C HIS A 71 -27.34 14.82 -10.62
N ARG A 72 -27.92 14.94 -9.42
CA ARG A 72 -29.36 15.04 -9.17
C ARG A 72 -29.65 16.44 -8.64
#